data_AF-A0A7S4CES3-F1
#
_entry.id   AF-A0A7S4CES3-F1
#
_cell.length_a   1.000
_cell.length_b   1.000
_cell.length_c   1.000
_cell.angle_alpha   90.00
_cell.angle_beta   90.00
_cell.angle_gamma   90.00
#
_symmetry.space_group_name_H-M   'P 1'
#
loop_
_entity.id
_entity.type
_entity.pdbx_description
1 polymer ?
#
loop_
_entity_poly.entity_id
_entity_poly.type
_entity_poly.pdbx_seq_one_letter_code
_entity_poly.pdbx_strand_id
1 'polypeptide(L)'
;AVLSMVFNGSFAALSKVPSVARCNLDPVIFNFYVCLGVFFSSWFVLPFYGVAHVSLGFTAWGFLGGATFVFAVLFSFAAIPCIGLALAQGVWGGAAVLIAFLWGSLGPAPVGKPLRDVPVTVAAVGCLLLGVLGIVFCEEIAKRLGLQGTCVGESRALLNAP
;
A
#
# COMPACT_ATOMS: atom_id res chain seq x y z
N ALA A 1 4.24 9.37 -10.40
CA ALA A 1 4.54 9.19 -8.96
C ALA A 1 3.52 9.88 -8.07
N VAL A 2 3.32 11.20 -8.18
CA VAL A 2 2.41 11.97 -7.30
C VAL A 2 0.97 11.47 -7.28
N LEU A 3 0.34 11.26 -8.45
CA LEU A 3 -1.03 10.72 -8.51
C LEU A 3 -1.13 9.33 -7.84
N SER A 4 -0.16 8.45 -8.10
CA SER A 4 -0.09 7.13 -7.48
C SER A 4 0.05 7.20 -5.96
N MET A 5 0.84 8.14 -5.44
CA MET A 5 0.96 8.38 -4.00
C MET A 5 -0.38 8.77 -3.36
N VAL A 6 -1.12 9.68 -3.99
CA VAL A 6 -2.44 10.12 -3.49
C VAL A 6 -3.43 8.96 -3.53
N PHE A 7 -3.60 8.30 -4.68
CA PHE A 7 -4.61 7.26 -4.82
C PHE A 7 -4.30 5.98 -4.03
N ASN A 8 -3.02 5.54 -3.97
CA ASN A 8 -2.65 4.39 -3.15
C ASN A 8 -2.76 4.67 -1.65
N GLY A 9 -2.51 5.90 -1.19
CA GLY A 9 -2.71 6.24 0.21
C GLY A 9 -4.19 6.36 0.60
N SER A 10 -5.01 6.93 -0.30
CA SER A 10 -6.41 7.24 0.00
C SER A 10 -7.34 6.04 -0.03
N PHE A 11 -7.09 5.01 -0.84
CA PHE A 11 -8.07 3.92 -1.00
C PHE A 11 -8.33 3.17 0.33
N ALA A 12 -7.28 2.97 1.14
CA ALA A 12 -7.43 2.28 2.42
C ALA A 12 -8.20 3.14 3.43
N ALA A 13 -8.12 4.47 3.32
CA ALA A 13 -8.91 5.40 4.12
C ALA A 13 -10.42 5.34 3.76
N LEU A 14 -10.77 5.01 2.51
CA LEU A 14 -12.16 4.86 2.09
C LEU A 14 -12.89 3.75 2.85
N SER A 15 -12.18 2.71 3.32
CA SER A 15 -12.75 1.66 4.17
C SER A 15 -13.28 2.17 5.52
N LYS A 16 -12.80 3.34 5.97
CA LYS A 16 -13.21 3.99 7.22
C LYS A 16 -14.33 5.00 7.03
N VAL A 17 -14.74 5.29 5.80
CA VAL A 17 -15.85 6.22 5.54
C VAL A 17 -17.13 5.64 6.16
N PRO A 18 -17.91 6.41 6.94
CA PRO A 18 -19.05 5.89 7.68
C PRO A 18 -20.08 5.16 6.82
N SER A 19 -20.29 5.59 5.57
CA SER A 19 -21.19 4.90 4.63
C SER A 19 -20.71 3.49 4.27
N VAL A 20 -19.41 3.27 4.16
CA VAL A 20 -18.80 1.97 3.84
C VAL A 20 -18.68 1.11 5.11
N ALA A 21 -18.26 1.71 6.22
CA ALA A 21 -18.10 1.03 7.51
C ALA A 21 -19.43 0.46 8.03
N ARG A 22 -20.56 1.17 7.80
CA ARG A 22 -21.91 0.71 8.17
C ARG A 22 -22.34 -0.58 7.45
N CYS A 23 -21.79 -0.86 6.28
CA CYS A 23 -22.12 -2.09 5.54
C CYS A 23 -21.49 -3.34 6.17
N ASN A 24 -20.55 -3.18 7.13
CA ASN A 24 -19.82 -4.28 7.79
C ASN A 24 -19.38 -5.37 6.81
N LEU A 25 -18.77 -4.95 5.70
CA LEU A 25 -18.38 -5.86 4.63
C LEU A 25 -17.26 -6.78 5.10
N ASP A 26 -17.41 -8.07 4.79
CA ASP A 26 -16.35 -9.04 5.00
C ASP A 26 -15.09 -8.62 4.20
N PRO A 27 -13.87 -8.68 4.79
CA PRO A 27 -12.63 -8.30 4.12
C PRO A 27 -12.40 -9.01 2.78
N VAL A 28 -12.90 -10.24 2.61
CA VAL A 28 -12.79 -11.01 1.35
C VAL A 28 -13.64 -10.37 0.26
N ILE A 29 -14.86 -9.92 0.59
CA ILE A 29 -15.75 -9.23 -0.34
C ILE A 29 -15.16 -7.88 -0.73
N PHE A 30 -14.63 -7.14 0.24
CA PHE A 30 -13.96 -5.86 -0.03
C PHE A 30 -12.74 -6.05 -0.94
N ASN A 31 -11.92 -7.08 -0.68
CA ASN A 31 -10.79 -7.44 -1.53
C ASN A 31 -11.24 -7.79 -2.96
N PHE A 32 -12.35 -8.50 -3.12
CA PHE A 32 -12.90 -8.82 -4.44
C PHE A 32 -13.26 -7.55 -5.24
N TYR A 33 -13.92 -6.58 -4.62
CA TYR A 33 -14.23 -5.31 -5.27
C TYR A 33 -12.97 -4.51 -5.65
N VAL A 34 -11.96 -4.51 -4.79
CA VAL A 34 -10.66 -3.88 -5.08
C VAL A 34 -9.98 -4.55 -6.27
N CYS A 35 -9.96 -5.88 -6.31
CA CYS A 35 -9.39 -6.65 -7.41
C CYS A 35 -10.15 -6.41 -8.73
N LEU A 36 -11.48 -6.33 -8.70
CA LEU A 36 -12.28 -5.95 -9.86
C LEU A 36 -11.94 -4.53 -10.33
N GLY A 37 -11.79 -3.58 -9.42
CA GLY A 37 -11.36 -2.21 -9.74
C GLY A 37 -10.00 -2.18 -10.43
N VAL A 38 -9.03 -2.93 -9.91
CA VAL A 38 -7.69 -3.08 -10.53
C VAL A 38 -7.79 -3.73 -11.91
N PHE A 39 -8.61 -4.76 -12.06
CA PHE A 39 -8.86 -5.41 -13.34
C PHE A 39 -9.44 -4.42 -14.36
N PHE A 40 -10.57 -3.77 -14.06
CA PHE A 40 -11.20 -2.83 -15.00
C PHE A 40 -10.36 -1.59 -15.27
N SER A 41 -9.66 -1.05 -14.26
CA SER A 41 -8.73 0.07 -14.48
C SER A 41 -7.54 -0.31 -15.37
N SER A 42 -7.10 -1.56 -15.35
CA SER A 42 -6.04 -2.05 -16.25
C SER A 42 -6.48 -2.05 -17.72
N TRP A 43 -7.78 -2.21 -17.99
CA TRP A 43 -8.32 -2.12 -19.36
C TRP A 43 -8.22 -0.72 -19.94
N PHE A 44 -8.27 0.33 -19.11
CA PHE A 44 -8.08 1.71 -19.56
C PHE A 44 -6.67 1.98 -20.09
N VAL A 45 -5.69 1.12 -19.77
CA VAL A 45 -4.31 1.26 -20.27
C VAL A 45 -4.17 0.69 -21.69
N LEU A 46 -5.06 -0.21 -22.13
CA LEU A 46 -4.95 -0.90 -23.42
C LEU A 46 -4.85 0.03 -24.64
N PRO A 47 -5.61 1.14 -24.75
CA PRO A 47 -5.48 2.07 -25.88
C PRO A 47 -4.07 2.68 -25.99
N PHE A 48 -3.34 2.79 -24.88
CA PHE A 48 -2.00 3.36 -24.85
C PHE A 48 -0.90 2.36 -25.29
N TYR A 49 -1.23 1.06 -25.41
CA TYR A 49 -0.27 0.05 -25.86
C TYR A 49 0.18 0.28 -27.30
N GLY A 50 -0.71 0.79 -28.16
CA GLY A 50 -0.39 1.14 -29.54
C GLY A 50 0.65 2.28 -29.64
N VAL A 51 0.60 3.23 -28.70
CA VAL A 51 1.56 4.35 -28.62
C VAL A 51 2.89 3.90 -28.03
N ALA A 52 2.86 2.98 -27.07
CA ALA A 52 4.05 2.48 -26.39
C ALA A 52 4.79 1.35 -27.14
N HIS A 53 4.27 0.88 -28.27
CA HIS A 53 4.79 -0.26 -29.03
C HIS A 53 4.97 -1.54 -28.18
N VAL A 54 4.06 -1.78 -27.23
CA VAL A 54 4.10 -2.95 -26.35
C VAL A 54 3.08 -3.99 -26.81
N SER A 55 3.49 -5.26 -26.89
CA SER A 55 2.60 -6.37 -27.22
C SER A 55 1.89 -6.92 -25.97
N LEU A 56 0.62 -7.28 -26.12
CA LEU A 56 -0.12 -8.02 -25.11
C LEU A 56 0.32 -9.47 -25.12
N GLY A 57 0.88 -9.94 -24.00
CA GLY A 57 1.30 -11.32 -23.82
C GLY A 57 0.88 -11.84 -22.46
N PHE A 58 0.31 -13.04 -22.43
CA PHE A 58 0.10 -13.76 -21.18
C PHE A 58 1.41 -14.40 -20.74
N THR A 59 1.82 -14.10 -19.52
CA THR A 59 3.04 -14.67 -18.92
C THR A 59 2.72 -15.28 -17.57
N ALA A 60 3.38 -16.40 -17.24
CA ALA A 60 3.24 -17.02 -15.92
C ALA A 60 3.65 -16.04 -14.80
N TRP A 61 4.62 -15.17 -15.06
CA TRP A 61 5.03 -14.10 -14.13
C TRP A 61 3.93 -13.07 -13.88
N GLY A 62 3.17 -12.69 -14.90
CA GLY A 62 2.01 -11.83 -14.74
C GLY A 62 0.93 -12.47 -13.87
N PHE A 63 0.67 -13.77 -14.05
CA PHE A 63 -0.25 -14.52 -13.21
C PHE A 63 0.21 -14.58 -11.75
N LEU A 64 1.49 -14.91 -11.53
CA LEU A 64 2.07 -14.94 -10.19
C LEU A 64 2.02 -13.57 -9.51
N GLY A 65 2.37 -12.50 -10.23
CA GLY A 65 2.28 -11.13 -9.72
C GLY A 65 0.85 -10.73 -9.34
N GLY A 66 -0.14 -11.10 -10.16
CA GLY A 66 -1.55 -10.92 -9.86
C GLY A 66 -2.00 -11.69 -8.61
N ALA A 67 -1.63 -12.97 -8.51
CA ALA A 67 -1.95 -13.78 -7.34
C ALA A 67 -1.32 -13.22 -6.06
N THR A 68 -0.04 -12.85 -6.09
CA THR A 68 0.65 -12.22 -4.95
C THR A 68 -0.01 -10.91 -4.56
N PHE A 69 -0.44 -10.09 -5.53
CA PHE A 69 -1.17 -8.86 -5.26
C PHE A 69 -2.50 -9.14 -4.52
N VAL A 70 -3.31 -10.08 -5.00
CA VAL A 70 -4.60 -10.44 -4.38
C VAL A 70 -4.41 -10.88 -2.92
N PHE A 71 -3.40 -11.72 -2.63
CA PHE A 71 -3.10 -12.15 -1.27
C PHE A 71 -2.57 -11.00 -0.41
N ALA A 72 -1.68 -10.17 -0.94
CA ALA A 72 -1.13 -9.03 -0.22
C ALA A 72 -2.24 -8.05 0.20
N VAL A 73 -3.18 -7.75 -0.69
CA VAL A 73 -4.32 -6.87 -0.41
C VAL A 73 -5.28 -7.51 0.60
N LEU A 74 -5.58 -8.81 0.45
CA LEU A 74 -6.42 -9.55 1.40
C LEU A 74 -5.85 -9.50 2.83
N PHE A 75 -4.56 -9.83 3.00
CA PHE A 75 -3.92 -9.79 4.31
C PHE A 75 -3.83 -8.37 4.88
N SER A 76 -3.67 -7.36 4.01
CA SER A 76 -3.68 -5.96 4.42
C SER A 76 -5.04 -5.57 5.01
N PHE A 77 -6.15 -5.91 4.35
CA PHE A 77 -7.49 -5.62 4.88
C PHE A 77 -7.83 -6.43 6.13
N ALA A 78 -7.33 -7.66 6.26
CA ALA A 78 -7.47 -8.44 7.49
C ALA A 78 -6.67 -7.82 8.66
N ALA A 79 -5.52 -7.22 8.38
CA ALA A 79 -4.65 -6.63 9.40
C ALA A 79 -5.10 -5.23 9.85
N ILE A 80 -5.63 -4.39 8.95
CA ILE A 80 -6.01 -2.99 9.23
C ILE A 80 -6.92 -2.83 10.48
N PRO A 81 -7.95 -3.67 10.71
CA PRO A 81 -8.77 -3.59 11.91
C PRO A 81 -7.99 -3.86 13.21
N CYS A 82 -6.91 -4.65 13.15
CA CYS A 82 -6.13 -5.05 14.32
C CYS A 82 -5.07 -4.03 14.71
N ILE A 83 -4.40 -3.41 13.72
CA ILE A 83 -3.22 -2.56 13.96
C ILE A 83 -3.46 -1.08 13.67
N GLY A 84 -4.61 -0.73 13.10
CA GLY A 84 -4.91 0.63 12.67
C GLY A 84 -4.36 0.97 11.29
N LEU A 85 -4.94 1.98 10.65
CA LEU A 85 -4.66 2.34 9.27
C LEU A 85 -3.24 2.92 9.09
N ALA A 86 -2.81 3.79 10.01
CA ALA A 86 -1.51 4.45 9.93
C ALA A 86 -0.36 3.43 10.01
N LEU A 87 -0.42 2.52 10.99
CA LEU A 87 0.57 1.46 11.16
C LEU A 87 0.59 0.50 9.97
N ALA A 88 -0.59 0.08 9.49
CA ALA A 88 -0.71 -0.79 8.32
C ALA A 88 -0.08 -0.17 7.06
N GLN A 89 -0.35 1.11 6.79
CA GLN A 89 0.21 1.83 5.64
C GLN A 89 1.73 2.01 5.76
N GLY A 90 2.25 2.30 6.96
CA GLY A 90 3.68 2.38 7.22
C GLY A 90 4.40 1.06 6.94
N VAL A 91 3.90 -0.04 7.50
CA VAL A 91 4.48 -1.38 7.30
C VAL A 91 4.43 -1.79 5.83
N TRP A 92 3.28 -1.61 5.17
CA TRP A 92 3.14 -1.96 3.76
C TRP A 92 4.06 -1.14 2.86
N GLY A 93 4.05 0.18 2.99
CA GLY A 93 4.92 1.07 2.21
C GLY A 93 6.41 0.79 2.45
N GLY A 94 6.80 0.57 3.71
CA GLY A 94 8.18 0.24 4.07
C GLY A 94 8.65 -1.09 3.49
N ALA A 95 7.84 -2.15 3.62
CA ALA A 95 8.14 -3.45 3.05
C ALA A 95 8.25 -3.38 1.51
N ALA A 96 7.35 -2.65 0.86
CA ALA A 96 7.38 -2.47 -0.59
C ALA A 96 8.65 -1.74 -1.06
N VAL A 97 9.06 -0.68 -0.37
CA VAL A 97 10.31 0.04 -0.69
C VAL A 97 11.54 -0.85 -0.52
N LEU A 98 11.62 -1.61 0.57
CA LEU A 98 12.74 -2.52 0.82
C LEU A 98 12.83 -3.62 -0.23
N ILE A 99 11.71 -4.30 -0.51
CA ILE A 99 11.68 -5.39 -1.50
C ILE A 99 11.97 -4.84 -2.91
N ALA A 100 11.40 -3.70 -3.28
CA ALA A 100 11.66 -3.06 -4.57
C ALA A 100 13.13 -2.66 -4.72
N PHE A 101 13.74 -2.12 -3.66
CA PHE A 101 15.16 -1.79 -3.65
C PHE A 101 16.04 -3.03 -3.78
N LEU A 102 15.79 -4.07 -2.98
CA LEU A 102 16.55 -5.33 -3.03
C LEU A 102 16.41 -6.01 -4.38
N TRP A 103 15.18 -6.09 -4.92
CA TRP A 103 14.95 -6.68 -6.24
C TRP A 103 15.56 -5.85 -7.38
N GLY A 104 15.53 -4.52 -7.27
CA GLY A 104 16.13 -3.63 -8.26
C GLY A 104 17.67 -3.60 -8.25
N SER A 105 18.29 -3.96 -7.12
CA SER A 105 19.76 -3.96 -6.96
C SER A 105 20.38 -5.36 -7.09
N LEU A 106 19.72 -6.38 -6.56
CA LEU A 106 20.21 -7.78 -6.50
C LEU A 106 19.46 -8.72 -7.44
N GLY A 107 18.39 -8.28 -8.09
CA GLY A 107 17.58 -9.12 -8.97
C GLY A 107 18.32 -9.55 -10.24
N PRO A 108 17.81 -10.58 -10.94
CA PRO A 108 18.40 -11.06 -12.19
C PRO A 108 18.37 -9.97 -13.28
N ALA A 109 19.37 -9.98 -14.15
CA ALA A 109 19.36 -9.13 -15.35
C ALA A 109 18.15 -9.51 -16.24
N PRO A 110 17.45 -8.53 -16.85
CA PRO A 110 17.79 -7.11 -16.96
C PRO A 110 17.21 -6.21 -15.86
N VAL A 111 16.55 -6.77 -14.85
CA VAL A 111 15.84 -5.99 -13.80
C VAL A 111 16.83 -5.40 -12.80
N GLY A 112 17.80 -6.20 -12.36
CA GLY A 112 18.88 -5.74 -11.50
C GLY A 112 19.80 -4.78 -12.24
N LYS A 113 19.95 -3.56 -11.73
CA LYS A 113 20.94 -2.59 -12.22
C LYS A 113 22.00 -2.34 -11.15
N PRO A 114 23.30 -2.32 -11.50
CA PRO A 114 24.34 -2.02 -10.54
C PRO A 114 24.17 -0.62 -9.98
N LEU A 115 24.42 -0.47 -8.69
CA LEU A 115 24.35 0.82 -8.00
C LEU A 115 25.48 1.72 -8.51
N ARG A 116 25.11 2.92 -8.99
CA ARG A 116 26.10 3.93 -9.42
C ARG A 116 26.83 4.54 -8.24
N ASP A 117 26.08 4.94 -7.22
CA ASP A 117 26.58 5.62 -6.02
C ASP A 117 26.03 4.95 -4.77
N VAL A 118 26.76 3.95 -4.25
CA VAL A 118 26.39 3.20 -3.03
C VAL A 118 26.11 4.10 -1.83
N PRO A 119 26.96 5.08 -1.45
CA PRO A 119 26.72 5.86 -0.23
C PRO A 119 25.46 6.73 -0.32
N VAL A 120 25.20 7.34 -1.49
CA VAL A 120 23.99 8.15 -1.72
C VAL A 120 22.75 7.28 -1.68
N THR A 121 22.83 6.08 -2.25
CA THR A 121 21.74 5.10 -2.25
C THR A 121 21.41 4.64 -0.84
N VAL A 122 22.41 4.28 -0.04
CA VAL A 122 22.24 3.87 1.35
C VAL A 122 21.64 5.01 2.19
N ALA A 123 22.13 6.24 2.00
CA ALA A 123 21.58 7.41 2.68
C ALA A 123 20.10 7.66 2.29
N ALA A 124 19.75 7.52 1.01
CA ALA A 124 18.38 7.69 0.52
C ALA A 124 17.44 6.63 1.08
N VAL A 125 17.82 5.36 1.06
CA VAL A 125 17.04 4.26 1.66
C VAL A 125 16.91 4.46 3.17
N GLY A 126 17.99 4.85 3.84
CA GLY A 126 17.96 5.18 5.28
C GLY A 126 16.97 6.29 5.61
N CYS A 127 16.98 7.38 4.84
CA CYS A 127 16.02 8.48 4.98
C CYS A 127 14.56 8.02 4.78
N LEU A 128 14.31 7.18 3.77
CA LEU A 128 12.98 6.61 3.53
C LEU A 128 12.52 5.73 4.71
N LEU A 129 13.40 4.89 5.24
CA LEU A 129 13.09 4.04 6.39
C LEU A 129 12.82 4.86 7.65
N LEU A 130 13.59 5.93 7.89
CA LEU A 130 13.31 6.86 8.99
C LEU A 130 11.92 7.50 8.85
N GLY A 131 11.52 7.88 7.63
CA GLY A 131 10.17 8.37 7.36
C GLY A 131 9.10 7.33 7.68
N VAL A 132 9.31 6.07 7.28
CA VAL A 132 8.39 4.96 7.60
C VAL A 132 8.29 4.74 9.11
N LEU A 133 9.43 4.74 9.83
CA LEU A 133 9.44 4.65 11.30
C LEU A 133 8.68 5.81 11.94
N GLY A 134 8.83 7.03 11.40
CA GLY A 134 8.08 8.20 11.85
C GLY A 134 6.57 7.99 11.74
N ILE A 135 6.09 7.40 10.64
CA ILE A 135 4.66 7.06 10.45
C ILE A 135 4.22 6.00 11.47
N VAL A 136 5.00 4.93 11.61
CA VAL A 136 4.73 3.79 12.50
C VAL A 136 4.64 4.24 13.97
N PHE A 137 5.53 5.12 14.41
CA PHE A 137 5.59 5.60 15.80
C PHE A 137 4.82 6.90 16.04
N CYS A 138 4.08 7.41 15.04
CA CYS A 138 3.37 8.69 15.14
C CYS A 138 2.41 8.73 16.34
N GLU A 139 1.66 7.65 16.59
CA GLU A 139 0.73 7.57 17.73
C GLU A 139 1.44 7.56 19.09
N GLU A 140 2.55 6.83 19.21
CA GLU A 140 3.34 6.76 20.46
C GLU A 140 4.04 8.10 20.74
N ILE A 141 4.51 8.79 19.69
CA ILE A 141 5.06 10.14 19.80
C ILE A 141 3.97 11.12 20.25
N ALA A 142 2.79 11.09 19.63
CA ALA A 142 1.66 11.94 20.01
C ALA A 142 1.22 11.69 21.46
N LYS A 143 1.25 10.42 21.91
CA LYS A 143 0.98 10.03 23.30
C LYS A 143 2.00 10.62 24.28
N ARG A 144 3.29 10.52 23.97
CA ARG A 144 4.37 11.10 24.81
C ARG A 144 4.34 12.61 24.88
N LEU A 145 3.84 13.27 23.84
CA LEU A 145 3.66 14.72 23.77
C LEU A 145 2.35 15.21 24.41
N GLY A 146 1.50 14.31 24.94
CA GLY A 146 0.24 14.69 25.60
C GLY A 146 -0.85 15.18 24.64
N LEU A 147 -0.75 14.89 23.34
CA LEU A 147 -1.68 15.37 22.31
C LEU A 147 -2.91 14.45 22.10
N GLN A 148 -3.20 13.53 23.03
CA GLN A 148 -4.21 12.48 22.88
C GLN A 148 -5.69 12.94 22.84
N GLY A 149 -5.95 14.25 22.92
CA GLY A 149 -7.29 14.79 23.17
C GLY A 149 -8.32 14.74 22.04
N THR A 150 -7.95 14.59 20.77
CA THR A 150 -8.89 14.93 19.67
C THR A 150 -9.20 13.86 18.63
N CYS A 151 -8.42 12.78 18.46
CA CYS A 151 -8.63 11.87 17.31
C CYS A 151 -8.98 10.41 17.64
N VAL A 152 -8.72 9.91 18.86
CA VAL A 152 -8.93 8.48 19.19
C VAL A 152 -10.33 8.18 19.71
N GLY A 153 -11.06 9.19 20.21
CA GLY A 153 -12.42 9.04 20.74
C GLY A 153 -13.47 8.62 19.69
N GLU A 154 -13.29 9.01 18.44
CA GLU A 154 -14.30 8.81 17.39
C GLU A 154 -14.34 7.35 16.87
N SER A 155 -13.18 6.67 16.80
CA SER A 155 -13.14 5.26 16.39
C SER A 155 -13.76 4.32 17.44
N ARG A 156 -13.66 4.64 18.74
CA ARG A 156 -14.34 3.86 19.80
C ARG A 156 -15.83 4.16 19.89
N ALA A 157 -16.25 5.38 19.58
CA ALA A 157 -17.67 5.74 19.52
C ALA A 157 -18.40 5.04 18.35
N LEU A 158 -17.73 4.87 17.20
CA LEU A 158 -18.28 4.16 16.04
C LEU A 158 -18.33 2.63 16.21
N LEU A 159 -17.43 2.04 17.01
CA LEU A 159 -17.42 0.62 17.35
C LEU A 159 -18.49 0.23 18.39
N ASN A 160 -19.03 1.21 19.13
CA ASN A 160 -20.09 1.03 20.12
C ASN A 160 -21.44 1.63 19.68
N ALA A 161 -21.54 2.13 18.45
CA ALA A 161 -22.82 2.53 17.88
C ALA A 161 -23.60 1.24 17.51
N PRO A 162 -24.84 1.07 17.99
CA PRO A 162 -25.64 -0.14 17.80
C PRO A 162 -25.97 -0.42 16.33
#